data_AF-A0A6L4AD79-F1
#
_entry.id   AF-A0A6L4AD79-F1
#
_cell.length_a   1.000
_cell.length_b   1.000
_cell.length_c   1.000
_cell.angle_alpha   90.00
_cell.angle_beta   90.00
_cell.angle_gamma   90.00
#
_symmetry.space_group_name_H-M   'P 1'
#
loop_
_entity.id
_entity.type
_entity.pdbx_description
1 polymer ?
#
loop_
_entity_poly.entity_id
_entity_poly.type
_entity_poly.pdbx_seq_one_letter_code
_entity_poly.pdbx_strand_id
1 'polypeptide(L)'
;MLNRHPLRRWEWITAVGILLLAAFLRLHAPGITEFKRDEATLSRLALNLAQGEDFPVLGIGSSVGFPNSPINVYLLAIPYAAGNNPI
;
A
#
# COMPACT_ATOMS: atom_id res chain seq x y z
N MET A 1 -35.96 9.36 3.75
CA MET A 1 -35.70 8.17 4.59
C MET A 1 -35.04 7.11 3.72
N LEU A 2 -33.75 6.81 3.93
CA LEU A 2 -33.08 5.70 3.24
C LEU A 2 -33.53 4.38 3.86
N ASN A 3 -34.37 3.63 3.15
CA ASN A 3 -34.81 2.30 3.56
C ASN A 3 -33.61 1.34 3.51
N ARG A 4 -33.06 0.99 4.69
CA ARG A 4 -32.01 -0.04 4.78
C ARG A 4 -32.69 -1.39 4.94
N HIS A 5 -32.90 -2.10 3.84
CA HIS A 5 -33.21 -3.52 3.91
C HIS A 5 -31.97 -4.25 4.49
N PRO A 6 -32.13 -5.13 5.50
CA PRO A 6 -31.01 -5.91 5.99
C PRO A 6 -30.51 -6.78 4.84
N LEU A 7 -29.24 -6.61 4.47
CA LEU A 7 -28.60 -7.40 3.42
C LEU A 7 -28.76 -8.89 3.74
N ARG A 8 -29.20 -9.66 2.74
CA ARG A 8 -29.41 -11.10 2.89
C ARG A 8 -28.04 -11.75 3.12
N ARG A 9 -27.97 -12.80 3.95
CA ARG A 9 -26.68 -13.48 4.29
C ARG A 9 -25.84 -13.82 3.05
N TRP A 10 -26.48 -14.17 1.94
CA TRP A 10 -25.83 -14.44 0.66
C TRP A 10 -25.12 -13.23 0.05
N GLU A 11 -25.67 -12.02 0.18
CA GLU A 11 -25.04 -10.80 -0.34
C GLU A 11 -23.73 -10.51 0.39
N TRP A 12 -23.71 -10.73 1.72
CA TRP A 12 -22.47 -10.64 2.50
C TRP A 12 -21.46 -11.71 2.12
N ILE A 13 -21.88 -12.96 1.94
CA ILE A 13 -20.99 -14.05 1.50
C ILE A 13 -20.38 -13.72 0.14
N THR A 14 -21.19 -13.25 -0.82
CA THR A 14 -20.71 -12.85 -2.14
C THR A 14 -19.76 -11.67 -2.05
N ALA A 15 -20.08 -10.64 -1.27
CA ALA A 15 -19.21 -9.47 -1.10
C ALA A 15 -17.86 -9.86 -0.49
N VAL A 16 -17.86 -10.67 0.57
CA VAL A 16 -16.63 -11.19 1.19
C VAL A 16 -15.85 -12.04 0.19
N GLY A 17 -16.51 -12.92 -0.57
CA GLY A 17 -15.87 -13.72 -1.61
C GLY A 17 -15.19 -12.86 -2.68
N ILE A 18 -15.83 -11.78 -3.12
CA ILE A 18 -15.24 -10.82 -4.08
C ILE A 18 -14.01 -10.13 -3.48
N LEU A 19 -14.11 -9.67 -2.23
CA LEU A 19 -12.98 -9.00 -1.56
C LEU A 19 -11.79 -9.93 -1.35
N LEU A 20 -12.04 -11.19 -0.98
CA LEU A 20 -10.99 -12.20 -0.82
C LEU A 20 -10.33 -12.55 -2.16
N LEU A 21 -11.11 -12.71 -3.22
CA LEU A 21 -10.57 -12.95 -4.55
C LEU A 21 -9.73 -11.76 -5.04
N ALA A 22 -10.23 -10.53 -4.84
CA ALA A 22 -9.49 -9.32 -5.19
C ALA A 22 -8.18 -9.20 -4.41
N ALA A 23 -8.20 -9.47 -3.10
CA ALA A 23 -7.01 -9.47 -2.27
C ALA A 23 -5.99 -10.53 -2.73
N PHE A 24 -6.45 -11.76 -3.01
CA PHE A 24 -5.60 -12.83 -3.51
C PHE A 24 -4.92 -12.44 -4.83
N LEU A 25 -5.70 -11.98 -5.82
CA LEU A 25 -5.15 -11.56 -7.11
C LEU A 25 -4.17 -10.39 -6.98
N ARG A 26 -4.40 -9.48 -6.03
CA ARG A 26 -3.54 -8.31 -5.80
C ARG A 26 -2.22 -8.66 -5.10
N LEU A 27 -2.23 -9.66 -4.21
CA LEU A 27 -1.14 -9.95 -3.28
C LEU A 27 -0.39 -11.26 -3.56
N HIS A 28 -0.91 -12.14 -4.43
CA HIS A 28 -0.31 -13.47 -4.65
C HIS A 28 1.06 -13.42 -5.34
N ALA A 29 1.32 -12.40 -6.17
CA ALA A 29 2.57 -12.30 -6.93
C ALA A 29 3.10 -10.85 -7.00
N PRO A 30 3.51 -10.24 -5.87
CA PRO A 30 3.95 -8.85 -5.83
C PRO A 30 5.21 -8.60 -6.67
N GLY A 31 6.03 -9.62 -6.93
CA GLY A 31 7.29 -9.49 -7.67
C GLY A 31 7.20 -9.41 -9.20
N ILE A 32 5.98 -9.42 -9.77
CA ILE A 32 5.75 -9.35 -11.23
C ILE A 32 5.81 -7.89 -11.75
N THR A 33 5.78 -6.90 -10.88
CA THR A 33 5.81 -5.48 -11.27
C THR A 33 7.13 -5.09 -11.94
N GLU A 34 7.05 -4.23 -12.97
CA GLU A 34 8.23 -3.74 -13.71
C GLU A 34 8.97 -2.61 -12.99
N PHE A 35 8.32 -1.93 -12.03
CA PHE A 35 8.81 -0.73 -11.35
C PHE A 35 9.69 -1.01 -10.13
N LYS A 36 10.57 -2.03 -10.21
CA LYS A 36 11.35 -2.51 -9.06
C LYS A 36 12.26 -1.45 -8.42
N ARG A 37 12.76 -0.51 -9.23
CA ARG A 37 13.59 0.60 -8.73
C ARG A 37 12.79 1.58 -7.88
N ASP A 38 11.58 1.92 -8.32
CA ASP A 38 10.71 2.86 -7.62
C ASP A 38 10.20 2.23 -6.32
N GLU A 39 9.83 0.95 -6.37
CA GLU A 39 9.47 0.17 -5.18
C GLU A 39 10.62 0.11 -4.18
N ALA A 40 11.83 -0.26 -4.60
CA ALA A 40 12.97 -0.35 -3.70
C ALA A 40 13.34 1.01 -3.09
N THR A 41 13.26 2.09 -3.87
CA THR A 41 13.57 3.44 -3.40
C THR A 41 12.54 3.90 -2.37
N LEU A 42 11.25 3.69 -2.66
CA LEU A 42 10.17 4.04 -1.75
C LEU A 42 10.22 3.23 -0.45
N SER A 43 10.41 1.92 -0.55
CA SER A 43 10.55 1.01 0.60
C SER A 43 11.72 1.40 1.49
N ARG A 44 12.87 1.78 0.91
CA ARG A 44 14.02 2.25 1.68
C ARG A 44 13.75 3.57 2.41
N LEU A 45 13.11 4.54 1.76
CA LEU A 45 12.75 5.80 2.41
C LEU A 45 11.78 5.58 3.57
N ALA A 46 10.80 4.70 3.38
CA ALA A 46 9.82 4.36 4.41
C ALA A 46 10.47 3.62 5.60
N LEU A 47 11.39 2.69 5.34
CA LEU A 47 12.14 1.99 6.39
C LEU A 47 13.03 2.95 7.18
N ASN A 48 13.77 3.84 6.51
CA ASN A 48 14.62 4.83 7.18
C ASN A 48 13.77 5.75 8.07
N LEU A 49 12.60 6.17 7.59
CA LEU A 49 11.65 6.95 8.40
C LEU A 49 11.15 6.17 9.61
N ALA A 50 10.75 4.91 9.42
CA ALA A 50 10.28 4.05 10.51
C ALA A 50 11.36 3.79 11.58
N GLN A 51 12.63 3.78 11.17
CA GLN A 51 13.79 3.61 12.05
C GLN A 51 14.29 4.92 12.68
N GLY A 52 13.71 6.07 12.30
CA GLY A 52 14.11 7.38 12.80
C GLY A 52 15.44 7.90 12.23
N GLU A 53 15.93 7.29 11.15
CA GLU A 53 17.20 7.65 10.50
C GLU A 53 17.08 8.92 9.65
N ASP A 54 15.91 9.16 9.05
CA ASP A 54 15.65 10.32 8.20
C ASP A 54 14.17 10.72 8.23
N PHE A 55 13.87 11.98 7.90
CA PHE A 55 12.50 12.49 7.74
C PHE A 55 12.29 13.08 6.34
N PRO A 56 11.89 12.25 5.36
CA PRO A 56 11.76 12.70 3.98
C PRO A 56 10.66 13.76 3.82
N VAL A 57 11.03 14.94 3.36
CA VAL A 57 10.09 16.02 2.98
C VAL A 57 9.63 15.92 1.52
N LEU A 58 10.25 15.02 0.75
CA LEU A 58 9.94 14.73 -0.65
C LEU A 58 9.86 13.22 -0.85
N GLY A 59 9.03 12.78 -1.80
CA GLY A 59 8.91 11.39 -2.21
C GLY A 59 9.91 11.02 -3.33
N ILE A 60 9.66 9.87 -3.97
CA ILE A 60 10.46 9.42 -5.12
C ILE A 60 10.27 10.32 -6.35
N GLY A 61 11.19 10.26 -7.30
CA GLY A 61 11.08 10.99 -8.57
C GLY A 61 9.82 10.62 -9.36
N SER A 62 9.30 11.56 -10.15
CA SER A 62 8.19 11.33 -11.06
C SER A 62 8.59 11.58 -12.51
N SER A 63 7.77 11.13 -13.45
CA SER A 63 7.98 11.33 -14.89
C SER A 63 7.87 12.78 -15.34
N VAL A 64 7.33 13.68 -14.50
CA VAL A 64 7.20 15.12 -14.82
C VAL A 64 8.36 15.96 -14.26
N GLY A 65 9.41 15.33 -13.73
CA GLY A 65 10.62 16.00 -13.25
C GLY A 65 10.52 16.58 -11.83
N PHE A 66 9.34 16.51 -11.21
CA PHE A 66 9.14 16.90 -9.81
C PHE A 66 9.03 15.67 -8.90
N PRO A 67 9.62 15.68 -7.70
CA PRO A 67 9.41 14.60 -6.74
C PRO A 67 7.93 14.47 -6.34
N ASN A 68 7.49 13.24 -6.09
CA ASN A 68 6.16 12.98 -5.55
C ASN A 68 6.02 13.53 -4.13
N SER A 69 4.78 13.66 -3.67
CA SER A 69 4.51 13.95 -2.26
C SER A 69 5.12 12.87 -1.34
N PRO A 70 5.68 13.25 -0.17
CA PRO A 70 6.21 12.28 0.78
C PRO A 70 5.12 11.45 1.47
N ILE A 71 3.82 11.76 1.27
CA ILE A 71 2.70 11.04 1.90
C ILE A 71 2.82 9.52 1.71
N ASN A 72 3.25 9.06 0.53
CA ASN A 72 3.38 7.63 0.27
C ASN A 72 4.50 6.97 1.10
N VAL A 73 5.56 7.72 1.42
CA VAL A 73 6.63 7.28 2.34
C VAL A 73 6.05 7.12 3.75
N TYR A 74 5.24 8.08 4.20
CA TYR A 74 4.68 8.09 5.56
C TYR A 74 3.69 6.94 5.77
N LEU A 75 2.81 6.69 4.80
CA LEU A 75 1.88 5.58 4.84
C LEU A 75 2.61 4.23 4.84
N LEU A 76 3.65 4.10 4.01
CA LEU A 76 4.42 2.87 3.91
C LEU A 76 5.33 2.63 5.13
N ALA A 77 5.68 3.68 5.90
CA ALA A 77 6.45 3.52 7.13
C ALA A 77 5.67 2.81 8.25
N ILE A 78 4.33 2.84 8.22
CA ILE A 78 3.46 2.20 9.22
C ILE A 78 3.75 0.68 9.33
N PRO A 79 3.69 -0.12 8.26
CA PRO A 79 4.07 -1.53 8.34
C PRO A 79 5.55 -1.73 8.70
N TYR A 80 6.45 -0.84 8.29
CA TYR A 80 7.87 -0.94 8.66
C TYR A 80 8.15 -0.68 10.14
N ALA A 81 7.26 0.01 10.86
CA ALA A 81 7.35 0.13 12.31
C ALA A 81 7.15 -1.21 13.03
N ALA A 82 6.45 -2.16 12.39
CA ALA A 82 6.21 -3.50 12.95
C ALA A 82 7.26 -4.55 12.50
N GLY A 83 8.09 -4.24 11.50
CA GLY A 83 9.13 -5.16 11.02
C GLY A 83 9.90 -4.61 9.82
N ASN A 84 11.11 -5.13 9.60
CA ASN A 84 12.05 -4.56 8.62
C ASN A 84 11.99 -5.26 7.24
N ASN A 85 11.03 -6.16 7.03
CA ASN A 85 10.91 -6.91 5.79
C ASN A 85 9.84 -6.28 4.87
N PRO A 86 10.20 -5.83 3.64
CA PRO A 86 9.24 -5.34 2.65
C PRO A 86 8.26 -6.37 2.10
N ILE A 87 8.45 -7.66 2.43
CA ILE A 87 7.83 -8.81 1.77
C ILE A 87 7.26 -9.80 2.79
#